data_AF-A0A9X6AB62-F1
#
_entry.id   AF-A0A9X6AB62-F1
#
_cell.length_a   1.000
_cell.length_b   1.000
_cell.length_c   1.000
_cell.angle_alpha   90.00
_cell.angle_beta   90.00
_cell.angle_gamma   90.00
#
_symmetry.space_group_name_H-M   'P 1'
#
loop_
_entity.id
_entity.type
_entity.pdbx_description
1 polymer ?
#
loop_
_entity_poly.entity_id
_entity_poly.type
_entity_poly.pdbx_seq_one_letter_code
_entity_poly.pdbx_strand_id
1 'polypeptide(L)' 'MSARSSQQNKPHEVVERALELSRADGCVVIADEHSTANLRWAGNALTTNGVTRGRTLTVIATVDGRE' A
#
# COMPACT_ATOMS: atom_id res chain seq x y z
N MET A 1 11.05 -23.50 -13.53
CA MET A 1 9.97 -22.82 -12.79
C MET A 1 10.48 -21.43 -12.42
N SER A 2 10.15 -20.42 -13.22
CA SER A 2 10.55 -19.04 -12.95
C SER A 2 9.71 -18.51 -11.78
N ALA A 3 10.35 -18.13 -10.67
CA ALA A 3 9.67 -17.44 -9.59
C ALA A 3 9.17 -16.11 -10.17
N ARG A 4 7.86 -15.98 -10.36
CA ARG A 4 7.25 -14.67 -10.59
C ARG A 4 7.70 -13.81 -9.42
N SER A 5 8.62 -12.88 -9.65
CA SER A 5 8.84 -11.78 -8.73
C SER A 5 7.46 -11.20 -8.48
N SER A 6 6.98 -11.24 -7.24
CA SER A 6 5.85 -10.41 -6.86
C SER A 6 6.27 -9.00 -7.23
N GLN A 7 5.77 -8.47 -8.36
CA GLN A 7 5.86 -7.06 -8.65
C GLN A 7 5.16 -6.42 -7.45
N GLN A 8 5.95 -5.93 -6.51
CA GLN A 8 5.46 -5.03 -5.48
C GLN A 8 5.09 -3.79 -6.26
N ASN A 9 3.83 -3.75 -6.73
CA ASN A 9 3.32 -2.62 -7.47
C ASN A 9 3.65 -1.38 -6.64
N LYS A 10 4.39 -0.46 -7.25
CA LYS A 10 4.77 0.78 -6.58
C LYS A 10 3.49 1.49 -6.13
N PRO A 11 3.54 2.32 -5.09
CA PRO A 11 2.34 2.98 -4.56
C PRO A 11 1.52 3.66 -5.65
N HIS A 12 2.20 4.39 -6.54
CA HIS A 12 1.56 5.07 -7.66
C HIS A 12 0.95 4.11 -8.68
N GLU A 13 1.57 2.97 -8.98
CA GLU A 13 1.00 1.98 -9.92
C GLU A 13 -0.34 1.42 -9.40
N VAL A 14 -0.48 1.27 -8.08
CA VAL A 14 -1.76 0.83 -7.49
C VAL A 14 -2.79 1.96 -7.44
N VAL A 15 -2.35 3.20 -7.20
CA VAL A 15 -3.20 4.40 -7.29
C VAL A 15 -3.76 4.56 -8.70
N GLU A 16 -2.88 4.54 -9.71
CA GLU A 16 -3.22 4.62 -11.13
C GLU A 16 -4.18 3.49 -11.51
N ARG A 17 -3.90 2.25 -11.06
CA ARG A 17 -4.79 1.13 -11.32
C ARG A 17 -6.19 1.32 -10.72
N ALA A 18 -6.28 1.87 -9.51
CA ALA A 18 -7.57 2.13 -8.88
C ALA A 18 -8.34 3.26 -9.59
N LEU A 19 -7.64 4.29 -10.06
CA LEU A 19 -8.22 5.37 -10.85
C LEU A 19 -8.75 4.86 -12.20
N GLU A 20 -7.96 4.07 -12.93
CA GLU A 20 -8.34 3.45 -14.21
C GLU A 20 -9.60 2.59 -14.11
N LEU A 21 -9.81 1.94 -12.96
CA LEU A 21 -10.95 1.05 -12.73
C LEU A 21 -12.21 1.78 -12.26
N SER A 22 -12.10 3.05 -11.85
CA SER A 22 -13.25 3.80 -11.34
C SER A 22 -14.27 4.09 -12.43
N ARG A 23 -15.55 3.98 -12.07
CA ARG A 23 -16.70 4.36 -12.90
C ARG A 23 -17.50 5.52 -12.31
N ALA A 24 -17.02 6.09 -11.21
CA ALA A 24 -17.66 7.20 -10.54
C ALA A 24 -17.39 8.51 -11.28
N ASP A 25 -18.26 9.50 -11.10
CA ASP A 25 -18.10 10.82 -11.72
C ASP A 25 -16.83 11.53 -11.21
N GLY A 26 -16.43 11.26 -9.97
CA GLY A 26 -15.12 11.62 -9.44
C GLY A 26 -14.50 10.50 -8.61
N CYS A 27 -13.17 10.46 -8.57
CA CYS A 27 -12.41 9.46 -7.83
C CYS A 27 -11.14 10.07 -7.22
N VAL A 28 -10.93 9.84 -5.93
CA VAL A 28 -9.69 10.18 -5.22
C VAL A 28 -9.15 8.91 -4.59
N VAL A 29 -7.85 8.67 -4.76
CA VAL A 29 -7.17 7.50 -4.19
C VAL A 29 -5.99 7.98 -3.37
N ILE A 30 -5.92 7.55 -2.11
CA ILE A 30 -4.85 7.86 -1.17
C ILE A 30 -4.13 6.54 -0.84
N ALA A 31 -2.83 6.50 -1.08
CA ALA A 31 -1.97 5.39 -0.68
C ALA A 31 -1.12 5.82 0.51
N ASP A 32 -1.26 5.10 1.62
CA ASP A 32 -0.43 5.25 2.81
C ASP A 32 0.50 4.04 2.93
N GLU A 33 1.80 4.29 3.08
CA GLU A 33 2.83 3.27 3.26
C GLU A 33 3.53 3.47 4.59
N HIS A 34 3.66 2.39 5.36
CA HIS A 34 4.40 2.41 6.60
C HIS A 34 5.37 1.25 6.67
N SER A 35 6.50 1.49 7.33
CA SER A 35 7.45 0.44 7.70
C SER A 35 7.81 0.58 9.16
N THR A 36 7.81 -0.55 9.85
CA THR A 36 8.14 -0.63 11.28
C THR A 36 9.33 -1.56 11.45
N ALA A 37 10.37 -1.06 12.13
CA ALA A 37 11.49 -1.87 12.57
C ALA A 37 11.17 -2.47 13.96
N ASN A 38 11.27 -3.79 14.07
CA ASN A 38 11.02 -4.58 15.27
C ASN A 38 12.34 -5.16 15.75
N LEU A 39 13.03 -4.42 16.62
CA LEU A 39 14.36 -4.75 17.11
C LEU A 39 14.32 -5.25 18.55
N ARG A 40 15.07 -6.31 18.85
CA ARG A 40 15.25 -6.84 20.22
C ARG A 40 16.73 -7.05 20.51
N TRP A 41 17.18 -6.54 21.65
CA TRP A 41 18.55 -6.73 22.14
C TRP A 41 18.60 -7.67 23.35
N ALA A 42 19.75 -8.32 23.53
CA ALA A 42 20.18 -8.98 24.76
C ALA A 42 21.61 -8.50 25.07
N GLY A 43 21.76 -7.60 26.05
CA GLY A 43 23.00 -6.85 26.23
C GLY A 43 23.30 -5.97 25.03
N ASN A 44 24.51 -6.08 24.47
CA ASN A 44 24.93 -5.37 23.26
C ASN A 44 24.66 -6.16 21.97
N ALA A 45 24.10 -7.37 22.06
CA ALA A 45 23.77 -8.19 20.90
C ALA A 45 22.32 -7.97 20.45
N LEU A 46 22.11 -7.67 19.17
CA LEU A 46 20.78 -7.63 18.55
C LEU A 46 20.32 -9.07 18.24
N THR A 47 19.33 -9.56 18.97
CA THR A 47 18.82 -10.95 18.86
C THR A 47 17.62 -11.08 17.93
N THR A 48 16.94 -9.98 17.62
CA THR A 48 15.90 -9.95 16.59
C THR A 48 16.02 -8.66 15.80
N ASN A 49 16.04 -8.79 14.47
CA ASN A 49 16.01 -7.68 13.54
C ASN A 49 14.90 -7.91 12.52
N GLY A 50 13.66 -7.60 12.92
CA GLY A 50 12.49 -7.72 12.06
C GLY A 50 12.15 -6.38 11.41
N VAL A 51 11.65 -6.42 10.18
CA VAL A 51 11.01 -5.26 9.54
C VAL A 51 9.66 -5.69 9.01
N THR A 52 8.64 -4.93 9.34
CA THR A 52 7.30 -5.07 8.77
C THR A 52 7.07 -3.91 7.81
N ARG A 53 6.45 -4.19 6.66
CA ARG A 53 5.95 -3.18 5.74
C ARG A 53 4.46 -3.38 5.60
N GLY A 54 3.71 -2.30 5.64
CA GLY A 54 2.28 -2.29 5.42
C GLY A 54 1.88 -1.16 4.49
N ARG A 55 0.74 -1.36 3.85
CA ARG A 55 0.14 -0.38 2.94
C ARG A 55 -1.36 -0.35 3.18
N THR A 56 -1.94 0.85 3.17
CA THR A 56 -3.37 1.09 3.21
C THR A 56 -3.77 1.90 1.98
N LEU A 57 -4.86 1.52 1.31
CA LEU A 57 -5.46 2.30 0.25
C LEU A 57 -6.83 2.79 0.69
N THR A 58 -7.04 4.09 0.57
CA THR A 58 -8.35 4.72 0.75
C THR A 58 -8.83 5.19 -0.61
N VAL A 59 -9.97 4.66 -1.08
CA VAL A 59 -10.60 5.03 -2.33
C VAL A 59 -11.90 5.77 -2.02
N ILE A 60 -12.03 6.97 -2.56
CA ILE A 60 -13.20 7.83 -2.40
C ILE A 60 -13.81 8.02 -3.79
N ALA A 61 -15.04 7.54 -3.97
CA ALA A 61 -15.81 7.72 -5.19
C ALA A 61 -16.94 8.72 -4.94
N THR A 62 -17.08 9.71 -5.83
CA THR A 62 -18.16 10.70 -5.79
C THR A 62 -19.07 10.50 -6.99
N VAL A 63 -20.37 10.58 -6.77
CA VAL A 63 -21.39 10.55 -7.83
C VAL A 63 -22.08 11.91 -7.90
N ASP A 64 -22.34 12.36 -9.12
CA ASP A 64 -23.04 13.60 -9.43
C ASP A 64 -24.53 13.29 -9.23
N GLY A 65 -25.02 13.47 -8.00
CA GLY A 65 -26.31 12.97 -7.51
C GLY A 65 -27.52 13.51 -8.27
N ARG A 66 -27.75 13.03 -9.49
CA ARG A 66 -28.96 13.27 -10.26
C ARG A 66 -30.09 12.49 -9.61
N GLU A 67 -31.14 13.22 -9.22
CA GLU A 67 -32.44 12.66 -8.83
C GLU A 67 -33.04 11.78 -9.92
#